data_AF-A0A9X1B7B2-F1
#
_entry.id   AF-A0A9X1B7B2-F1
#
_cell.length_a   1.000
_cell.length_b   1.000
_cell.length_c   1.000
_cell.angle_alpha   90.00
_cell.angle_beta   90.00
_cell.angle_gamma   90.00
#
_symmetry.space_group_name_H-M   'P 1'
#
loop_
_entity.id
_entity.type
_entity.pdbx_description
1 polymer ?
#
loop_
_entity_poly.entity_id
_entity_poly.type
_entity_poly.pdbx_seq_one_letter_code
_entity_poly.pdbx_strand_id
1 'polypeptide(L)'
;MQSLTFETKVPTDHQVQLPDDLPVGVLVRITVERLTDDPMAEDYQPRTEIGRLALAARKAYLASGGELRSADEISEEVRRRRGGLSDE
;
A
#
# COMPACT_ATOMS: atom_id res chain seq x y z
N MET A 1 14.59 18.54 21.52
CA MET A 1 14.76 17.73 20.30
C MET A 1 13.71 18.19 19.31
N GLN A 2 14.11 18.85 18.22
CA GLN A 2 13.21 19.21 17.13
C GLN A 2 13.39 18.17 16.02
N SER A 3 12.32 17.45 15.68
CA SER A 3 12.31 16.50 14.55
C SER A 3 11.42 17.07 13.45
N LEU A 4 11.97 17.18 12.24
CA LEU A 4 11.21 17.51 11.03
C LEU A 4 10.82 16.21 10.33
N THR A 5 9.53 15.96 10.14
CA THR A 5 9.01 14.79 9.41
C THR A 5 8.24 15.29 8.19
N PHE A 6 8.55 14.76 7.01
CA PHE A 6 7.82 15.04 5.77
C PHE A 6 7.46 13.71 5.08
N GLU A 7 6.21 13.60 4.65
CA GLU A 7 5.70 12.46 3.90
C GLU A 7 5.56 12.87 2.43
N THR A 8 6.14 12.08 1.52
CA THR A 8 6.04 12.34 0.08
C THR A 8 5.93 11.03 -0.70
N LYS A 9 5.11 11.03 -1.76
CA LYS A 9 5.07 9.93 -2.72
C LYS A 9 6.28 10.09 -3.65
N VAL A 10 7.18 9.11 -3.63
CA VAL A 10 8.44 9.12 -4.37
C VAL A 10 8.22 8.53 -5.78
N PRO A 11 8.19 9.34 -6.86
CA PRO A 11 8.22 8.82 -8.23
C PRO A 11 9.57 8.17 -8.56
N THR A 12 9.64 7.40 -9.66
CA THR A 12 10.84 6.65 -10.06
C THR A 12 12.10 7.50 -10.22
N ASP A 13 11.96 8.78 -10.53
CA ASP A 13 13.09 9.71 -10.77
C ASP A 13 13.27 10.74 -9.64
N HIS A 14 12.70 10.49 -8.46
CA HIS A 14 12.74 11.45 -7.36
C HIS A 14 14.12 11.52 -6.69
N GLN A 15 14.60 12.73 -6.46
CA GLN A 15 15.78 13.00 -5.64
C GLN A 15 15.37 13.68 -4.34
N VAL A 16 15.82 13.16 -3.20
CA VAL A 16 15.62 13.80 -1.89
C VAL A 16 16.49 15.05 -1.82
N GLN A 17 15.86 16.23 -1.78
CA GLN A 17 16.55 17.51 -1.59
C GLN A 17 16.48 17.92 -0.13
N LEU A 18 17.64 18.17 0.47
CA LEU A 18 17.74 18.77 1.80
C LEU A 18 17.63 20.30 1.68
N PRO A 19 17.04 20.99 2.67
CA PRO A 19 17.02 22.45 2.70
C PRO A 19 18.44 23.03 2.74
N ASP A 20 18.65 24.15 2.05
CA ASP A 20 19.96 24.83 2.00
C ASP A 20 20.32 25.51 3.34
N ASP A 21 19.33 25.76 4.20
CA ASP A 21 19.42 26.49 5.46
C ASP A 21 19.61 25.57 6.70
N LEU A 22 20.22 24.40 6.52
CA LEU A 22 20.53 23.52 7.65
C LEU A 22 21.54 24.18 8.62
N PRO A 23 21.26 24.19 9.93
CA PRO A 23 22.14 24.80 10.91
C PRO A 23 23.50 24.10 10.98
N VAL A 24 24.57 24.88 11.15
CA VAL A 24 25.95 24.38 11.18
C VAL A 24 26.15 23.46 12.40
N GLY A 25 26.74 22.29 12.18
CA GLY A 25 27.12 21.36 13.26
C GLY A 25 26.01 20.38 13.70
N VAL A 26 24.92 20.27 12.95
CA VAL A 26 23.86 19.28 13.25
C VAL A 26 24.10 17.94 12.57
N LEU A 27 23.71 16.87 13.27
CA LEU A 27 23.63 15.52 12.69
C LEU A 27 22.22 15.31 12.13
N VAL A 28 22.14 15.00 10.83
CA VAL A 28 20.87 14.70 10.15
C VAL A 28 20.69 13.19 10.12
N ARG A 29 19.54 12.71 10.61
CA ARG A 29 19.10 11.32 10.47
C ARG A 29 17.94 11.28 9.48
N ILE A 30 18.14 10.60 8.36
CA ILE A 30 17.09 10.34 7.35
C ILE A 30 16.67 8.88 7.51
N THR A 31 15.38 8.64 7.74
CA THR A 31 14.79 7.31 7.74
C THR A 31 13.87 7.19 6.54
N VAL A 32 14.08 6.17 5.70
CA VAL A 32 13.22 5.86 4.56
C VAL A 32 12.40 4.63 4.92
N GLU A 33 11.09 4.80 5.07
CA GLU A 33 10.16 3.72 5.32
C GLU A 33 9.25 3.55 4.11
N ARG A 34 9.02 2.31 3.69
CA ARG A 34 8.02 2.02 2.65
C ARG A 34 6.66 2.07 3.31
N LEU A 35 5.89 3.10 2.97
CA LEU A 35 4.46 3.13 3.26
C LEU A 35 3.78 2.25 2.22
N THR A 36 3.44 1.04 2.63
CA THR A 36 2.60 0.12 1.84
C THR A 36 1.14 0.51 2.06
N ASP A 37 0.38 0.76 0.98
CA ASP A 37 -1.08 1.01 1.05
C ASP A 37 -1.89 -0.24 1.47
N ASP A 38 -1.21 -1.33 1.81
CA ASP A 38 -1.78 -2.60 2.25
C ASP A 38 -1.58 -2.80 3.76
N PRO A 39 -2.47 -2.23 4.60
CA PRO A 39 -2.39 -2.37 6.06
C PRO A 39 -2.58 -3.83 6.54
N MET A 40 -2.97 -4.76 5.67
CA MET A 40 -3.18 -6.17 6.01
C MET A 40 -2.01 -7.09 5.62
N ALA A 41 -1.10 -6.67 4.72
CA ALA A 41 -0.12 -7.58 4.13
C ALA A 41 0.91 -8.13 5.13
N GLU A 42 1.31 -7.33 6.12
CA GLU A 42 2.46 -7.68 6.96
C GLU A 42 2.08 -8.46 8.23
N ASP A 43 0.90 -8.20 8.81
CA ASP A 43 0.53 -8.76 10.12
C ASP A 43 -0.61 -9.79 10.10
N TYR A 44 -1.30 -9.98 8.97
CA TYR A 44 -2.44 -10.90 8.94
C TYR A 44 -2.00 -12.38 8.88
N GLN A 45 -2.20 -13.10 9.98
CA GLN A 45 -2.00 -14.55 10.08
C GLN A 45 -3.34 -15.31 10.12
N PRO A 46 -3.77 -15.90 8.99
CA PRO A 46 -5.03 -16.64 8.95
C PRO A 46 -4.98 -17.92 9.80
N ARG A 47 -5.97 -18.06 10.70
CA ARG A 47 -6.12 -19.24 11.57
C ARG A 47 -6.80 -20.43 10.89
N THR A 48 -7.53 -20.19 9.79
CA THR A 48 -8.29 -21.20 9.06
C THR A 48 -7.61 -21.57 7.75
N GLU A 49 -7.92 -22.75 7.21
CA GLU A 49 -7.45 -23.17 5.89
C GLU A 49 -7.97 -22.26 4.77
N ILE A 50 -9.26 -21.90 4.84
CA ILE A 50 -9.88 -20.95 3.91
C ILE A 50 -9.14 -19.61 3.94
N GLY A 51 -8.79 -19.10 5.12
CA GLY A 51 -8.04 -17.86 5.25
C GLY A 51 -6.64 -17.94 4.63
N ARG A 52 -5.96 -19.07 4.78
CA ARG A 52 -4.65 -19.32 4.14
C ARG A 52 -4.76 -19.33 2.62
N LEU A 53 -5.77 -20.00 2.08
CA LEU A 53 -6.04 -20.04 0.64
C LEU A 53 -6.38 -18.65 0.10
N ALA A 54 -7.24 -17.90 0.79
CA ALA A 54 -7.60 -16.53 0.41
C ALA A 54 -6.38 -15.60 0.39
N LEU A 55 -5.52 -15.68 1.41
CA LEU A 55 -4.28 -14.90 1.47
C LEU A 55 -3.32 -15.27 0.33
N ALA A 56 -3.17 -16.57 0.02
CA ALA A 56 -2.34 -17.03 -1.08
C ALA A 56 -2.88 -16.55 -2.45
N ALA A 57 -4.20 -16.66 -2.68
CA ALA A 57 -4.85 -16.17 -3.90
C ALA A 57 -4.66 -14.66 -4.08
N ARG A 58 -4.81 -13.90 -3.00
CA ARG A 58 -4.54 -12.45 -2.99
C ARG A 58 -3.10 -12.13 -3.38
N LYS A 59 -2.11 -12.79 -2.77
CA LYS A 59 -0.69 -12.60 -3.09
C LYS A 59 -0.39 -12.92 -4.56
N ALA A 60 -0.95 -14.01 -5.08
CA ALA A 60 -0.78 -14.39 -6.48
C ALA A 60 -1.40 -13.35 -7.44
N TYR A 61 -2.60 -12.85 -7.14
CA TYR A 61 -3.25 -11.80 -7.93
C TYR A 61 -2.43 -10.52 -7.99
N LEU A 62 -1.92 -10.04 -6.84
CA LEU A 62 -1.04 -8.87 -6.80
C LEU A 62 0.28 -9.10 -7.56
N ALA A 63 0.90 -10.27 -7.40
CA ALA A 63 2.12 -10.62 -8.13
C ALA A 63 1.92 -10.66 -9.65
N SER A 64 0.70 -10.95 -10.11
CA SER A 64 0.34 -10.92 -11.54
C SER A 64 0.02 -9.52 -12.08
N GLY A 65 0.15 -8.47 -11.27
CA GLY A 65 -0.18 -7.08 -11.63
C GLY A 65 -1.63 -6.69 -11.32
N GLY A 66 -2.34 -7.49 -10.53
CA GLY A 66 -3.67 -7.16 -10.04
C GLY A 66 -3.64 -5.99 -9.04
N GLU A 67 -4.68 -5.17 -9.05
CA GLU A 67 -4.83 -4.02 -8.16
C GLU A 67 -5.78 -4.34 -7.00
N LEU A 68 -5.44 -3.88 -5.79
CA LEU A 68 -6.37 -3.91 -4.67
C LEU A 68 -7.54 -2.98 -4.96
N ARG A 69 -8.75 -3.50 -4.72
CA ARG A 69 -9.99 -2.77 -4.91
C ARG A 69 -10.76 -2.74 -3.60
N SER A 70 -11.50 -1.66 -3.39
CA SER A 70 -12.49 -1.54 -2.33
C SER A 70 -13.65 -2.53 -2.54
N ALA A 71 -14.45 -2.73 -1.50
CA ALA A 71 -15.64 -3.59 -1.59
C ALA A 71 -16.63 -3.10 -2.66
N ASP A 72 -16.76 -1.79 -2.83
CA ASP A 72 -17.64 -1.18 -3.82
C ASP A 72 -17.13 -1.44 -5.24
N GLU A 73 -15.83 -1.22 -5.48
CA GLU A 73 -15.18 -1.48 -6.76
C GLU A 73 -15.22 -2.97 -7.15
N ILE A 74 -15.12 -3.88 -6.17
CA ILE A 74 -15.32 -5.32 -6.39
C ILE A 74 -16.77 -5.60 -6.79
N SER A 75 -17.72 -5.02 -6.08
CA SER A 75 -19.16 -5.22 -6.36
C SER A 75 -19.54 -4.73 -7.75
N GLU A 76 -19.02 -3.58 -8.16
CA GLU A 76 -19.20 -3.04 -9.51
C GLU A 76 -18.57 -3.92 -10.58
N GLU A 77 -17.35 -4.43 -10.37
CA GLU A 77 -16.69 -5.35 -11.28
C GLU A 77 -17.48 -6.65 -11.43
N VAL A 78 -17.94 -7.23 -10.32
CA VAL A 78 -18.76 -8.45 -10.31
C VAL A 78 -20.06 -8.21 -11.08
N ARG A 79 -20.76 -7.10 -10.80
CA ARG A 79 -21.98 -6.71 -11.51
C ARG A 79 -21.72 -6.59 -13.02
N ARG A 80 -20.62 -5.93 -13.41
CA ARG A 80 -20.23 -5.78 -14.82
C ARG A 80 -19.99 -7.12 -15.50
N ARG A 81 -19.27 -8.05 -14.83
CA ARG A 81 -18.99 -9.40 -15.34
C ARG A 81 -20.23 -10.27 -15.45
N ARG A 82 -21.22 -10.05 -14.58
CA ARG A 82 -22.52 -10.74 -14.63
C ARG A 82 -23.52 -10.11 -15.60
N GLY A 83 -23.10 -9.13 -16.41
CA GLY A 83 -23.98 -8.47 -17.38
C GLY A 83 -24.99 -7.50 -16.75
N GLY A 84 -24.67 -6.92 -15.59
CA GLY A 84 -25.51 -5.92 -14.91
C GLY A 84 -26.43 -6.49 -13.83
N LEU A 85 -26.46 -7.81 -13.62
CA LEU A 85 -27.29 -8.44 -12.59
C LEU A 85 -26.77 -8.11 -11.17
N SER A 86 -27.62 -7.57 -10.32
CA SER A 86 -27.38 -7.46 -8.87
C SER A 86 -27.89 -8.69 -8.14
N ASP A 87 -27.31 -8.96 -6.96
CA ASP A 87 -27.76 -10.03 -6.04
C ASP A 87 -28.91 -9.54 -5.12
N GLU A 88 -29.72 -8.57 -5.59
CA GLU A 88 -30.94 -8.10 -4.91
C GLU A 88 -32.10 -9.08 -5.07
#